data_AF-A0A357ME14-F1
#
_entry.id   AF-A0A357ME14-F1
#
_cell.length_a   1.000
_cell.length_b   1.000
_cell.length_c   1.000
_cell.angle_alpha   90.00
_cell.angle_beta   90.00
_cell.angle_gamma   90.00
#
_symmetry.space_group_name_H-M   'P 1'
#
loop_
_entity.id
_entity.type
_entity.pdbx_description
1 polymer ?
#
loop_
_entity_poly.entity_id
_entity_poly.type
_entity_poly.pdbx_seq_one_letter_code
_entity_poly.pdbx_strand_id
1 'polypeptide(L)'
;MKKRLIGGIVAAAILIPTAAYAAPTLIEMFTRTPMTAEQVKTDEVGKATLENLYSTFPETKSFEIIDASNVQGVQTSIILQEKEGTGKKITLHTNSITGAIEHVIQENWEPKEKPLNTLSDQEIKSKVDYLIDKMYGNIEEYEFALEKMENPDQKTFMLNYTKKGSKTPFYQVFVQSNTISVSLIGGEITPSNIKVEGLFSRDGKPDYSADAYLNDAELFSLLKISPEELKQELAKGKSVVEIAASKNVSKQQVIDVIAKTQVEGQIQGEINGEVPKSNRSNEQQLKAIEPKVLQIIEHKNETPSKK
;
A
#
# COMPACT_ATOMS: atom_id res chain seq x y z
N MET A 1 7.14 45.88 -31.87
CA MET A 1 5.98 45.10 -31.34
C MET A 1 6.37 43.63 -31.32
N LYS A 2 6.70 43.07 -30.15
CA LYS A 2 7.15 41.67 -30.00
C LYS A 2 5.92 40.77 -29.79
N LYS A 3 5.67 39.85 -30.73
CA LYS A 3 4.61 38.82 -30.60
C LYS A 3 5.09 37.76 -29.61
N ARG A 4 4.32 37.53 -28.54
CA ARG A 4 4.50 36.39 -27.62
C ARG A 4 3.79 35.19 -28.21
N LEU A 5 4.53 34.14 -28.56
CA LEU A 5 3.97 32.82 -28.82
C LEU A 5 3.51 32.23 -27.47
N ILE A 6 2.23 31.94 -27.36
CA ILE A 6 1.66 31.14 -26.27
C ILE A 6 1.99 29.68 -26.62
N GLY A 7 2.93 29.08 -25.88
CA GLY A 7 3.26 27.68 -26.00
C GLY A 7 2.07 26.84 -25.53
N GLY A 8 1.44 26.14 -26.47
CA GLY A 8 0.43 25.14 -26.18
C GLY A 8 1.00 24.04 -25.31
N ILE A 9 0.30 23.72 -24.24
CA ILE A 9 0.54 22.52 -23.44
C ILE A 9 0.31 21.35 -24.38
N VAL A 10 1.37 20.59 -24.65
CA VAL A 10 1.29 19.32 -25.35
C VAL A 10 0.46 18.40 -24.48
N ALA A 11 -0.78 18.14 -24.90
CA ALA A 11 -1.57 17.04 -24.39
C ALA A 11 -0.84 15.75 -24.75
N ALA A 12 -0.01 15.26 -23.83
CA ALA A 12 0.51 13.92 -23.90
C ALA A 12 -0.69 12.98 -23.72
N ALA A 13 -1.19 12.46 -24.84
CA ALA A 13 -2.13 11.36 -24.85
C ALA A 13 -1.43 10.14 -24.23
N ILE A 14 -1.55 10.00 -22.91
CA ILE A 14 -1.19 8.77 -22.22
C ILE A 14 -2.26 7.77 -22.63
N LEU A 15 -1.97 6.98 -23.66
CA LEU A 15 -2.69 5.76 -23.98
C LEU A 15 -2.49 4.78 -22.81
N ILE A 16 -3.37 4.90 -21.84
CA ILE A 16 -3.54 4.05 -20.68
C ILE A 16 -4.24 2.77 -21.19
N PRO A 17 -3.56 1.60 -21.26
CA PRO A 17 -4.20 0.36 -21.67
C PRO A 17 -5.23 -0.02 -20.61
N THR A 18 -6.49 -0.15 -21.01
CA THR A 18 -7.71 -0.34 -20.20
C THR A 18 -7.78 -1.62 -19.34
N ALA A 19 -6.64 -2.23 -18.97
CA ALA A 19 -6.56 -3.44 -18.15
C ALA A 19 -5.44 -3.46 -17.09
N ALA A 20 -4.74 -2.34 -16.84
CA ALA A 20 -3.50 -2.34 -16.03
C ALA A 20 -3.55 -1.55 -14.71
N TYR A 21 -4.73 -1.27 -14.14
CA TYR A 21 -4.84 -0.39 -12.97
C TYR A 21 -5.25 -1.19 -11.74
N ALA A 22 -4.31 -1.33 -10.80
CA ALA A 22 -4.28 -2.23 -9.65
C ALA A 22 -3.82 -3.69 -9.92
N ALA A 23 -3.10 -3.95 -11.02
CA ALA A 23 -2.34 -5.20 -11.09
C ALA A 23 -1.22 -5.15 -10.02
N PRO A 24 -1.09 -6.16 -9.15
CA PRO A 24 0.11 -6.32 -8.32
C PRO A 24 1.36 -6.26 -9.21
N THR A 25 2.51 -5.89 -8.64
CA THR A 25 3.76 -5.93 -9.42
C THR A 25 3.93 -7.31 -10.06
N LEU A 26 4.50 -7.40 -11.28
CA LEU A 26 4.63 -8.68 -12.00
C LEU A 26 5.25 -9.79 -11.12
N ILE A 27 6.12 -9.42 -10.18
CA ILE A 27 6.75 -10.32 -9.21
C ILE A 27 5.72 -10.96 -8.27
N GLU A 28 4.76 -10.19 -7.75
CA GLU A 28 3.70 -10.69 -6.88
C GLU A 28 2.78 -11.69 -7.60
N MET A 29 2.47 -11.48 -8.89
CA MET A 29 1.63 -12.42 -9.66
C MET A 29 2.22 -13.82 -9.75
N PHE A 30 3.54 -13.97 -9.88
CA PHE A 30 4.20 -15.28 -9.95
C PHE A 30 4.30 -15.99 -8.59
N THR A 31 4.10 -15.29 -7.48
CA THR A 31 4.20 -15.82 -6.12
C THR A 31 2.85 -16.05 -5.43
N ARG A 32 1.73 -15.74 -6.12
CA ARG A 32 0.38 -15.89 -5.57
C ARG A 32 -0.01 -17.37 -5.51
N THR A 33 -0.42 -17.80 -4.32
CA THR A 33 -0.97 -19.15 -4.10
C THR A 33 -2.46 -19.04 -3.76
N PRO A 34 -3.35 -19.80 -4.42
CA PRO A 34 -4.77 -19.83 -4.09
C PRO A 34 -5.03 -20.25 -2.63
N MET A 35 -6.10 -19.75 -2.05
CA MET A 35 -6.58 -20.10 -0.70
C MET A 35 -8.03 -20.59 -0.74
N THR A 36 -8.34 -21.56 0.10
CA THR A 36 -9.73 -21.97 0.34
C THR A 36 -10.41 -21.01 1.33
N ALA A 37 -11.75 -20.98 1.33
CA ALA A 37 -12.52 -20.18 2.28
C ALA A 37 -12.17 -20.50 3.75
N GLU A 38 -11.91 -21.77 4.07
CA GLU A 38 -11.51 -22.18 5.42
C GLU A 38 -10.09 -21.69 5.75
N GLN A 39 -9.15 -21.75 4.80
CA GLN A 39 -7.82 -21.18 4.99
C GLN A 39 -7.87 -19.67 5.25
N VAL A 40 -8.72 -18.92 4.54
CA VAL A 40 -8.90 -17.47 4.77
C VAL A 40 -9.43 -17.18 6.17
N LYS A 41 -10.37 -17.98 6.68
CA LYS A 41 -10.94 -17.79 8.02
C LYS A 41 -9.95 -18.12 9.14
N THR A 42 -8.99 -19.00 8.88
CA THR A 42 -7.93 -19.34 9.83
C THR A 42 -6.69 -18.47 9.68
N ASP A 43 -6.49 -17.88 8.50
CA ASP A 43 -5.43 -16.90 8.25
C ASP A 43 -5.68 -15.63 9.03
N GLU A 44 -4.64 -15.09 9.64
CA GLU A 44 -4.77 -13.97 10.55
C GLU A 44 -5.19 -12.67 9.82
N VAL A 45 -4.57 -12.40 8.67
CA VAL A 45 -4.88 -11.22 7.83
C VAL A 45 -6.23 -11.41 7.17
N GLY A 46 -6.51 -12.61 6.67
CA GLY A 46 -7.79 -12.95 6.08
C GLY A 46 -8.95 -12.81 7.06
N LYS A 47 -8.80 -13.32 8.28
CA LYS A 47 -9.79 -13.18 9.35
C LYS A 47 -10.03 -11.72 9.72
N ALA A 48 -8.98 -10.94 9.96
CA ALA A 48 -9.13 -9.52 10.32
C ALA A 48 -9.75 -8.70 9.18
N THR A 49 -9.39 -9.00 7.93
CA THR A 49 -9.99 -8.39 6.73
C THR A 49 -11.48 -8.71 6.63
N LEU A 50 -11.88 -9.97 6.88
CA LEU A 50 -13.29 -10.36 6.91
C LEU A 50 -14.04 -9.71 8.08
N GLU A 51 -13.45 -9.64 9.27
CA GLU A 51 -14.06 -9.00 10.44
C GLU A 51 -14.31 -7.50 10.18
N ASN A 52 -13.33 -6.81 9.60
CA ASN A 52 -13.47 -5.41 9.19
C ASN A 52 -14.59 -5.26 8.13
N LEU A 53 -14.57 -6.10 7.10
CA LEU A 53 -15.61 -6.09 6.05
C LEU A 53 -17.01 -6.34 6.65
N TYR A 54 -17.16 -7.35 7.50
CA TYR A 54 -18.44 -7.73 8.09
C TYR A 54 -18.99 -6.75 9.13
N SER A 55 -18.11 -5.98 9.77
CA SER A 55 -18.50 -4.85 10.60
C SER A 55 -19.02 -3.70 9.74
N THR A 56 -18.33 -3.46 8.63
CA THR A 56 -18.56 -2.32 7.73
C THR A 56 -19.76 -2.51 6.82
N PHE A 57 -19.92 -3.71 6.26
CA PHE A 57 -21.00 -4.13 5.37
C PHE A 57 -21.60 -5.46 5.88
N PRO A 58 -22.48 -5.43 6.89
CA PRO A 58 -23.00 -6.64 7.54
C PRO A 58 -23.67 -7.64 6.61
N GLU A 59 -24.24 -7.17 5.49
CA GLU A 59 -24.85 -8.01 4.45
C GLU A 59 -23.85 -8.98 3.81
N THR A 60 -22.55 -8.65 3.80
CA THR A 60 -21.51 -9.50 3.20
C THR A 60 -21.25 -10.78 3.99
N LYS A 61 -21.79 -10.91 5.22
CA LYS A 61 -21.74 -12.17 5.99
C LYS A 61 -22.48 -13.33 5.31
N SER A 62 -23.44 -13.03 4.43
CA SER A 62 -24.17 -14.05 3.66
C SER A 62 -23.45 -14.41 2.34
N PHE A 63 -22.41 -13.66 1.96
CA PHE A 63 -21.70 -13.87 0.70
C PHE A 63 -20.76 -15.08 0.81
N GLU A 64 -20.44 -15.69 -0.34
CA GLU A 64 -19.45 -16.76 -0.44
C GLU A 64 -18.10 -16.21 -0.87
N ILE A 65 -17.04 -16.72 -0.26
CA ILE A 65 -15.68 -16.50 -0.75
C ILE A 65 -15.52 -17.35 -2.02
N ILE A 66 -15.47 -16.71 -3.18
CA ILE A 66 -15.36 -17.38 -4.48
C ILE A 66 -13.92 -17.47 -4.98
N ASP A 67 -13.05 -16.60 -4.48
CA ASP A 67 -11.62 -16.61 -4.78
C ASP A 67 -10.84 -15.93 -3.64
N ALA A 68 -9.64 -16.42 -3.38
CA ALA A 68 -8.72 -15.83 -2.43
C ALA A 68 -7.29 -16.28 -2.74
N SER A 69 -6.31 -15.43 -2.40
CA SER A 69 -4.90 -15.76 -2.60
C SER A 69 -4.01 -15.19 -1.51
N ASN A 70 -2.88 -15.85 -1.28
CA ASN A 70 -1.77 -15.34 -0.47
C ASN A 70 -0.51 -15.11 -1.31
N VAL A 71 0.40 -14.31 -0.76
CA VAL A 71 1.80 -14.21 -1.18
C VAL A 71 2.65 -14.58 0.03
N GLN A 72 3.56 -15.55 -0.13
CA GLN A 72 4.42 -16.05 0.96
C GLN A 72 3.64 -16.49 2.22
N GLY A 73 2.44 -17.04 2.04
CA GLY A 73 1.59 -17.50 3.15
C GLY A 73 0.75 -16.41 3.82
N VAL A 74 0.83 -15.15 3.37
CA VAL A 74 0.00 -14.04 3.88
C VAL A 74 -1.12 -13.70 2.89
N GLN A 75 -2.38 -13.68 3.34
CA GLN A 75 -3.52 -13.33 2.48
C GLN A 75 -3.37 -11.92 1.89
N THR A 76 -3.53 -11.82 0.55
CA THR A 76 -3.39 -10.57 -0.23
C THR A 76 -4.58 -10.27 -1.14
N SER A 77 -5.47 -11.25 -1.38
CA SER A 77 -6.73 -11.04 -2.10
C SER A 77 -7.86 -11.87 -1.52
N ILE A 78 -9.05 -11.31 -1.34
CA ILE A 78 -10.31 -12.02 -1.06
C ILE A 78 -11.39 -11.47 -1.98
N ILE A 79 -12.17 -12.36 -2.59
CA ILE A 79 -13.33 -12.03 -3.40
C ILE A 79 -14.56 -12.72 -2.80
N LEU A 80 -15.56 -11.91 -2.41
CA LEU A 80 -16.85 -12.40 -1.94
C LEU A 80 -17.95 -12.09 -2.96
N GLN A 81 -18.88 -13.03 -3.15
CA GLN A 81 -20.04 -12.89 -4.02
C GLN A 81 -21.33 -13.28 -3.31
N GLU A 82 -22.38 -12.48 -3.54
CA GLU A 82 -23.74 -12.76 -3.09
C GLU A 82 -24.26 -14.07 -3.71
N LYS A 83 -24.71 -15.02 -2.86
CA LYS A 83 -25.21 -16.34 -3.29
C LYS A 83 -26.46 -16.26 -4.15
N GLU A 84 -27.38 -15.39 -3.74
CA GLU A 84 -28.72 -15.24 -4.33
C GLU A 84 -29.04 -13.75 -4.41
N GLY A 85 -29.43 -13.24 -5.58
CA GLY A 85 -29.83 -11.84 -5.73
C GLY A 85 -29.25 -11.16 -6.97
N THR A 86 -28.77 -9.92 -6.78
CA THR A 86 -28.30 -9.04 -7.85
C THR A 86 -26.92 -9.41 -8.40
N GLY A 87 -26.21 -10.31 -7.71
CA GLY A 87 -24.86 -10.73 -8.05
C GLY A 87 -23.82 -9.73 -7.55
N LYS A 88 -24.06 -9.15 -6.36
CA LYS A 88 -23.08 -8.26 -5.72
C LYS A 88 -21.77 -8.99 -5.51
N LYS A 89 -20.69 -8.29 -5.80
CA LYS A 89 -19.35 -8.80 -5.57
C LYS A 89 -18.51 -7.72 -4.90
N ILE A 90 -17.65 -8.15 -3.98
CA ILE A 90 -16.65 -7.29 -3.37
C ILE A 90 -15.30 -7.97 -3.41
N THR A 91 -14.30 -7.24 -3.88
CA THR A 91 -12.90 -7.67 -3.92
C THR A 91 -12.08 -6.77 -3.01
N LEU A 92 -11.28 -7.37 -2.16
CA LEU A 92 -10.37 -6.71 -1.24
C LEU A 92 -8.95 -7.17 -1.55
N HIS A 93 -8.05 -6.22 -1.84
CA HIS A 93 -6.62 -6.51 -1.87
C HIS A 93 -5.92 -5.88 -0.68
N THR A 94 -5.11 -6.68 -0.02
CA THR A 94 -4.38 -6.31 1.18
C THR A 94 -2.88 -6.29 0.92
N ASN A 95 -2.22 -5.32 1.52
CA ASN A 95 -0.77 -5.24 1.55
C ASN A 95 -0.21 -6.47 2.28
N SER A 96 0.75 -7.18 1.68
CA SER A 96 1.34 -8.38 2.28
C SER A 96 2.15 -8.08 3.55
N ILE A 97 2.65 -6.85 3.71
CA ILE A 97 3.49 -6.44 4.84
C ILE A 97 2.64 -5.88 5.97
N THR A 98 1.70 -4.98 5.68
CA THR A 98 0.89 -4.32 6.72
C THR A 98 -0.44 -5.04 6.98
N GLY A 99 -0.96 -5.79 6.02
CA GLY A 99 -2.33 -6.33 6.07
C GLY A 99 -3.42 -5.28 5.89
N ALA A 100 -3.06 -4.01 5.67
CA ALA A 100 -4.00 -2.95 5.34
C ALA A 100 -4.65 -3.23 3.99
N ILE A 101 -5.93 -2.88 3.85
CA ILE A 101 -6.61 -2.93 2.55
C ILE A 101 -6.08 -1.77 1.72
N GLU A 102 -5.60 -2.03 0.51
CA GLU A 102 -5.08 -1.00 -0.41
C GLU A 102 -5.98 -0.81 -1.63
N HIS A 103 -6.80 -1.83 -1.94
CA HIS A 103 -7.74 -1.78 -3.04
C HIS A 103 -9.06 -2.43 -2.67
N VAL A 104 -10.15 -1.74 -2.99
CA VAL A 104 -11.52 -2.24 -2.82
C VAL A 104 -12.26 -2.09 -4.14
N ILE A 105 -12.91 -3.16 -4.58
CA ILE A 105 -13.79 -3.15 -5.73
C ILE A 105 -15.18 -3.59 -5.30
N GLN A 106 -16.18 -2.75 -5.55
CA GLN A 106 -17.59 -3.07 -5.38
C GLN A 106 -18.25 -3.19 -6.75
N GLU A 107 -18.81 -4.35 -7.08
CA GLU A 107 -19.51 -4.60 -8.34
C GLU A 107 -20.99 -4.93 -8.07
N ASN A 108 -21.88 -4.34 -8.89
CA ASN A 108 -23.33 -4.58 -8.87
C ASN A 108 -24.05 -4.17 -7.58
N TRP A 109 -23.51 -3.19 -6.84
CA TRP A 109 -24.10 -2.75 -5.58
C TRP A 109 -25.40 -1.96 -5.77
N GLU A 110 -25.57 -1.32 -6.92
CA GLU A 110 -26.81 -0.69 -7.34
C GLU A 110 -27.70 -1.64 -8.17
N PRO A 111 -29.04 -1.47 -8.09
CA PRO A 111 -29.98 -2.28 -8.88
C PRO A 111 -29.73 -2.10 -10.39
N LYS A 112 -30.02 -3.17 -11.16
CA LYS A 112 -29.79 -3.19 -12.61
C LYS A 112 -30.61 -2.13 -13.36
N GLU A 113 -31.74 -1.73 -12.80
CA GLU A 113 -32.63 -0.71 -13.32
C GLU A 113 -32.10 0.71 -13.11
N LYS A 114 -31.18 0.91 -12.15
CA LYS A 114 -30.56 2.20 -11.85
C LYS A 114 -29.05 2.03 -11.54
N PRO A 115 -28.24 1.60 -12.52
CA PRO A 115 -26.81 1.33 -12.32
C PRO A 115 -26.02 2.63 -12.10
N LEU A 116 -24.82 2.53 -11.51
CA LEU A 116 -23.99 3.68 -11.13
C LEU A 116 -23.77 4.70 -12.26
N ASN A 117 -23.52 4.24 -13.49
CA ASN A 117 -23.27 5.12 -14.64
C ASN A 117 -24.46 5.99 -15.06
N THR A 118 -25.68 5.69 -14.57
CA THR A 118 -26.90 6.50 -14.78
C THR A 118 -27.13 7.56 -13.70
N LEU A 119 -26.38 7.48 -12.60
CA LEU A 119 -26.52 8.40 -11.47
C LEU A 119 -25.91 9.78 -11.79
N SER A 120 -26.36 10.80 -11.04
CA SER A 120 -25.76 12.12 -11.05
C SER A 120 -24.34 12.11 -10.45
N ASP A 121 -23.52 13.09 -10.83
CA ASP A 121 -22.15 13.24 -10.29
C ASP A 121 -22.16 13.32 -8.74
N GLN A 122 -23.19 13.95 -8.15
CA GLN A 122 -23.36 14.04 -6.70
C GLN A 122 -23.74 12.71 -6.06
N GLU A 123 -24.64 11.93 -6.68
CA GLU A 123 -24.99 10.58 -6.19
C GLU A 123 -23.78 9.63 -6.27
N ILE A 124 -22.99 9.70 -7.36
CA ILE A 124 -21.75 8.93 -7.51
C ILE A 124 -20.77 9.32 -6.41
N LYS A 125 -20.53 10.62 -6.22
CA LYS A 125 -19.65 11.11 -5.16
C LYS A 125 -20.09 10.60 -3.79
N SER A 126 -21.36 10.73 -3.43
CA SER A 126 -21.86 10.27 -2.12
C SER A 126 -21.63 8.78 -1.88
N LYS A 127 -21.74 7.94 -2.93
CA LYS A 127 -21.47 6.50 -2.83
C LYS A 127 -19.99 6.20 -2.68
N VAL A 128 -19.14 6.91 -3.42
CA VAL A 128 -17.68 6.79 -3.31
C VAL A 128 -17.20 7.27 -1.93
N ASP A 129 -17.68 8.42 -1.46
CA ASP A 129 -17.37 8.94 -0.13
C ASP A 129 -17.77 7.94 0.95
N TYR A 130 -18.98 7.37 0.84
CA TYR A 130 -19.45 6.35 1.77
C TYR A 130 -18.51 5.13 1.77
N LEU A 131 -18.10 4.64 0.61
CA LEU A 131 -17.17 3.52 0.52
C LEU A 131 -15.82 3.83 1.14
N ILE A 132 -15.24 5.01 0.86
CA ILE A 132 -13.94 5.41 1.41
C ILE A 132 -14.03 5.59 2.93
N ASP A 133 -15.03 6.33 3.41
CA ASP A 133 -15.24 6.58 4.84
C ASP A 133 -15.41 5.27 5.62
N LYS A 134 -16.16 4.33 5.05
CA LYS A 134 -16.42 3.03 5.66
C LYS A 134 -15.20 2.12 5.67
N MET A 135 -14.42 2.07 4.59
CA MET A 135 -13.28 1.15 4.48
C MET A 135 -11.98 1.71 5.03
N TYR A 136 -11.78 3.03 4.95
CA TYR A 136 -10.49 3.67 5.24
C TYR A 136 -10.60 4.79 6.30
N GLY A 137 -11.79 5.38 6.47
CA GLY A 137 -12.07 6.38 7.49
C GLY A 137 -11.84 7.84 7.07
N ASN A 138 -12.53 8.73 7.77
CA ASN A 138 -12.39 10.19 7.79
C ASN A 138 -12.29 10.87 6.41
N ILE A 139 -13.31 10.64 5.56
CA ILE A 139 -13.38 11.25 4.23
C ILE A 139 -13.39 12.79 4.26
N GLU A 140 -13.75 13.39 5.40
CA GLU A 140 -13.80 14.84 5.58
C GLU A 140 -12.43 15.52 5.51
N GLU A 141 -11.34 14.78 5.70
CA GLU A 141 -9.97 15.28 5.55
C GLU A 141 -9.55 15.45 4.09
N TYR A 142 -10.36 14.96 3.15
CA TYR A 142 -10.03 14.92 1.74
C TYR A 142 -10.83 15.96 0.95
N GLU A 143 -10.18 16.51 -0.08
CA GLU A 143 -10.82 17.17 -1.20
C GLU A 143 -10.77 16.26 -2.43
N PHE A 144 -11.74 16.38 -3.33
CA PHE A 144 -11.85 15.49 -4.49
C PHE A 144 -11.90 16.28 -5.80
N ALA A 145 -11.34 15.71 -6.84
CA ALA A 145 -11.50 16.15 -8.23
C ALA A 145 -12.15 15.03 -9.04
N LEU A 146 -13.25 15.33 -9.73
CA LEU A 146 -13.95 14.39 -10.61
C LEU A 146 -13.65 14.72 -12.07
N GLU A 147 -13.18 13.71 -12.80
CA GLU A 147 -12.92 13.75 -14.23
C GLU A 147 -13.80 12.72 -14.94
N LYS A 148 -14.38 13.12 -16.08
CA LYS A 148 -15.15 12.22 -16.95
C LYS A 148 -14.24 11.80 -18.08
N MET A 149 -13.96 10.50 -18.18
CA MET A 149 -13.17 9.97 -19.27
C MET A 149 -14.08 9.69 -20.46
N GLU A 150 -13.72 10.22 -21.63
CA GLU A 150 -14.36 9.88 -22.88
C GLU A 150 -13.93 8.47 -23.29
N ASN A 151 -14.82 7.50 -23.13
CA ASN A 151 -14.67 6.16 -23.68
C ASN A 151 -15.90 5.86 -24.54
N PRO A 152 -15.74 5.52 -25.84
CA PRO A 152 -16.83 5.33 -26.79
C PRO A 152 -17.90 4.35 -26.32
N ASP A 153 -17.49 3.35 -25.55
CA ASP A 153 -18.35 2.21 -25.20
C ASP A 153 -18.95 2.31 -23.79
N GLN A 154 -18.35 3.11 -22.89
CA GLN A 154 -18.77 3.18 -21.48
C GLN A 154 -18.43 4.51 -20.81
N LYS A 155 -19.38 5.10 -20.08
CA LYS A 155 -19.13 6.28 -19.24
C LYS A 155 -18.25 5.89 -18.05
N THR A 156 -17.05 6.46 -17.99
CA THR A 156 -16.09 6.25 -16.90
C THR A 156 -15.86 7.55 -16.15
N PHE A 157 -15.92 7.48 -14.83
CA PHE A 157 -15.56 8.59 -13.95
C PHE A 157 -14.29 8.24 -13.18
N MET A 158 -13.39 9.19 -13.07
CA MET A 158 -12.23 9.11 -12.20
C MET A 158 -12.37 10.18 -11.12
N LEU A 159 -12.30 9.77 -9.85
CA LEU A 159 -12.30 10.68 -8.72
C LEU A 159 -10.94 10.55 -8.01
N ASN A 160 -10.21 11.66 -7.92
CA ASN A 160 -8.96 11.73 -7.18
C ASN A 160 -9.22 12.43 -5.85
N TYR A 161 -8.99 11.72 -4.74
CA TYR A 161 -9.12 12.25 -3.38
C TYR A 161 -7.74 12.63 -2.85
N THR A 162 -7.54 13.91 -2.57
CA THR A 162 -6.30 14.49 -2.07
C THR A 162 -6.53 14.92 -0.63
N LYS A 163 -5.65 14.53 0.28
CA LYS A 163 -5.72 15.01 1.67
C LYS A 163 -5.52 16.52 1.68
N LYS A 164 -6.34 17.27 2.42
CA LYS A 164 -6.25 18.74 2.49
C LYS A 164 -4.83 19.15 2.89
N GLY A 165 -4.19 19.97 2.04
CA GLY A 165 -2.79 20.41 2.22
C GLY A 165 -1.75 19.56 1.49
N SER A 166 -2.12 18.41 0.92
CA SER A 166 -1.26 17.61 0.04
C SER A 166 -1.31 18.11 -1.41
N LYS A 167 -0.27 17.79 -2.19
CA LYS A 167 -0.21 18.06 -3.64
C LYS A 167 -0.52 16.83 -4.50
N THR A 168 -0.51 15.65 -3.91
CA THR A 168 -0.72 14.39 -4.62
C THR A 168 -1.96 13.68 -4.07
N PRO A 169 -2.78 13.08 -4.94
CA PRO A 169 -3.91 12.27 -4.52
C PRO A 169 -3.46 11.11 -3.63
N PHE A 170 -4.30 10.79 -2.67
CA PHE A 170 -4.14 9.68 -1.74
C PHE A 170 -4.96 8.47 -2.19
N TYR A 171 -6.22 8.70 -2.56
CA TYR A 171 -7.06 7.69 -3.20
C TYR A 171 -7.39 8.08 -4.63
N GLN A 172 -7.43 7.08 -5.51
CA GLN A 172 -7.97 7.20 -6.85
C GLN A 172 -9.12 6.22 -7.00
N VAL A 173 -10.23 6.72 -7.52
CA VAL A 173 -11.45 5.94 -7.68
C VAL A 173 -11.87 5.94 -9.14
N PHE A 174 -12.14 4.75 -9.66
CA PHE A 174 -12.79 4.58 -10.95
C PHE A 174 -14.21 4.09 -10.76
N VAL A 175 -15.15 4.77 -11.41
CA VAL A 175 -16.55 4.34 -11.50
C VAL A 175 -16.84 4.02 -12.96
N GLN A 176 -17.11 2.74 -13.23
CA GLN A 176 -17.34 2.21 -14.57
C GLN A 176 -18.54 1.27 -14.54
N SER A 177 -19.51 1.50 -15.42
CA SER A 177 -20.75 0.71 -15.47
C SER A 177 -21.46 0.65 -14.12
N ASN A 178 -21.40 -0.50 -13.41
CA ASN A 178 -21.95 -0.69 -12.08
C ASN A 178 -20.89 -1.10 -11.05
N THR A 179 -19.67 -0.61 -11.25
CA THR A 179 -18.49 -0.91 -10.44
C THR A 179 -17.88 0.36 -9.88
N ILE A 180 -17.52 0.35 -8.59
CA ILE A 180 -16.64 1.33 -7.93
C ILE A 180 -15.34 0.61 -7.58
N SER A 181 -14.21 1.15 -8.02
CA SER A 181 -12.88 0.64 -7.73
C SER A 181 -12.06 1.73 -7.05
N VAL A 182 -11.68 1.54 -5.79
CA VAL A 182 -10.94 2.50 -4.97
C VAL A 182 -9.54 1.97 -4.70
N SER A 183 -8.52 2.68 -5.18
CA SER A 183 -7.10 2.38 -4.96
C SER A 183 -6.45 3.43 -4.08
N LEU A 184 -5.65 2.98 -3.12
CA LEU A 184 -4.63 3.80 -2.47
C LEU A 184 -3.48 4.03 -3.47
N ILE A 185 -3.19 5.29 -3.79
CA ILE A 185 -2.12 5.68 -4.74
C ILE A 185 -1.12 6.68 -4.15
N GLY A 186 -1.37 7.16 -2.92
CA GLY A 186 -0.52 8.10 -2.22
C GLY A 186 -0.42 7.79 -0.73
N GLY A 187 0.41 8.60 -0.06
CA GLY A 187 0.89 8.39 1.30
C GLY A 187 2.39 8.63 1.33
N GLU A 188 2.89 9.31 2.35
CA GLU A 188 4.33 9.44 2.53
C GLU A 188 4.88 8.05 2.90
N ILE A 189 5.25 7.26 1.90
CA ILE A 189 5.98 5.99 2.10
C ILE A 189 7.42 6.20 2.57
N THR A 190 7.85 7.46 2.64
CA THR A 190 9.16 7.85 3.13
C THR A 190 8.96 8.66 4.40
N PRO A 191 9.31 8.12 5.59
CA PRO A 191 9.45 8.99 6.73
C PRO A 191 10.50 10.04 6.35
N SER A 192 10.16 11.31 6.53
CA SER A 192 10.96 12.50 6.15
C SER A 192 12.25 12.67 6.97
N ASN A 193 12.72 11.60 7.62
CA ASN A 193 13.83 11.55 8.56
C ASN A 193 15.09 10.86 8.01
N ILE A 194 15.17 10.55 6.69
CA ILE A 194 16.37 10.00 6.07
C ILE A 194 17.54 10.98 6.26
N LYS A 195 18.56 10.56 7.02
CA LYS A 195 19.76 11.35 7.29
C LYS A 195 20.83 11.12 6.23
N VAL A 196 20.94 9.88 5.75
CA VAL A 196 21.91 9.46 4.74
C VAL A 196 21.25 8.49 3.77
N GLU A 197 21.35 8.80 2.49
CA GLU A 197 20.83 7.98 1.40
C GLU A 197 21.87 7.02 0.82
N GLY A 198 21.41 5.95 0.18
CA GLY A 198 22.26 4.98 -0.51
C GLY A 198 23.20 4.29 0.47
N LEU A 199 22.65 3.77 1.56
CA LEU A 199 23.41 2.96 2.52
C LEU A 199 23.90 1.67 1.88
N PHE A 200 23.15 1.15 0.92
CA PHE A 200 23.54 0.00 0.11
C PHE A 200 23.96 0.35 -1.31
N SER A 201 24.58 -0.62 -1.97
CA SER A 201 24.99 -0.52 -3.37
C SER A 201 24.71 -1.81 -4.12
N ARG A 202 24.20 -1.67 -5.34
CA ARG A 202 23.89 -2.76 -6.26
C ARG A 202 24.36 -2.40 -7.65
N ASP A 203 25.15 -3.28 -8.27
CA ASP A 203 25.77 -3.07 -9.58
C ASP A 203 26.55 -1.74 -9.65
N GLY A 204 27.24 -1.40 -8.57
CA GLY A 204 28.00 -0.14 -8.44
C GLY A 204 27.16 1.14 -8.39
N LYS A 205 25.84 1.06 -8.21
CA LYS A 205 24.94 2.20 -8.02
C LYS A 205 24.34 2.20 -6.61
N PRO A 206 23.97 3.38 -6.05
CA PRO A 206 23.28 3.44 -4.77
C PRO A 206 21.97 2.65 -4.80
N ASP A 207 21.74 1.86 -3.74
CA ASP A 207 20.49 1.16 -3.46
C ASP A 207 19.84 1.80 -2.23
N TYR A 208 18.62 2.32 -2.41
CA TYR A 208 17.85 3.05 -1.41
C TYR A 208 16.85 2.16 -0.66
N SER A 209 16.75 0.87 -1.00
CA SER A 209 15.72 -0.03 -0.47
C SER A 209 15.80 -0.28 1.03
N ALA A 210 16.96 -0.04 1.64
CA ALA A 210 17.20 -0.19 3.07
C ALA A 210 17.20 1.15 3.83
N ASP A 211 17.16 2.28 3.14
CA ASP A 211 17.37 3.59 3.77
C ASP A 211 16.31 3.91 4.81
N ALA A 212 15.05 3.56 4.54
CA ALA A 212 13.94 3.74 5.47
C ALA A 212 14.10 2.90 6.76
N TYR A 213 14.79 1.76 6.70
CA TYR A 213 14.98 0.87 7.84
C TYR A 213 16.23 1.22 8.67
N LEU A 214 17.28 1.69 8.00
CA LEU A 214 18.58 1.90 8.62
C LEU A 214 18.83 3.35 9.05
N ASN A 215 18.03 4.31 8.56
CA ASN A 215 18.03 5.69 9.06
C ASN A 215 17.20 5.84 10.34
N ASP A 216 17.54 5.03 11.35
CA ASP A 216 16.83 4.94 12.61
C ASP A 216 17.68 5.53 13.76
N ALA A 217 17.13 6.53 14.46
CA ALA A 217 17.78 7.18 15.58
C ALA A 217 18.06 6.25 16.76
N GLU A 218 17.17 5.30 17.03
CA GLU A 218 17.32 4.27 18.07
C GLU A 218 18.38 3.26 17.64
N LEU A 219 18.46 2.90 16.35
CA LEU A 219 19.53 2.05 15.82
C LEU A 219 20.91 2.70 15.98
N PHE A 220 21.04 3.97 15.62
CA PHE A 220 22.29 4.73 15.79
C PHE A 220 22.71 4.81 17.26
N SER A 221 21.74 5.01 18.15
CA SER A 221 21.96 5.07 19.60
C SER A 221 22.39 3.71 20.15
N LEU A 222 21.74 2.62 19.73
CA LEU A 222 22.07 1.25 20.11
C LEU A 222 23.51 0.88 19.71
N LEU A 223 23.87 1.19 18.47
CA LEU A 223 25.18 0.87 17.89
C LEU A 223 26.28 1.86 18.27
N LYS A 224 25.91 3.01 18.86
CA LYS A 224 26.82 4.12 19.23
C LYS A 224 27.67 4.58 18.04
N ILE A 225 26.97 4.92 16.96
CA ILE A 225 27.53 5.24 15.65
C ILE A 225 26.65 6.29 14.96
N SER A 226 27.25 7.19 14.20
CA SER A 226 26.54 8.16 13.37
C SER A 226 26.02 7.54 12.05
N PRO A 227 25.03 8.17 11.38
CA PRO A 227 24.57 7.74 10.06
C PRO A 227 25.70 7.60 9.02
N GLU A 228 26.65 8.54 9.02
CA GLU A 228 27.78 8.57 8.10
C GLU A 228 28.77 7.45 8.38
N GLU A 229 29.06 7.18 9.65
CA GLU A 229 29.92 6.06 10.05
C GLU A 229 29.27 4.72 9.68
N LEU A 230 27.95 4.57 9.83
CA LEU A 230 27.24 3.36 9.40
C LEU A 230 27.44 3.14 7.90
N LYS A 231 27.21 4.17 7.08
CA LYS A 231 27.45 4.10 5.63
C LYS A 231 28.88 3.69 5.29
N GLN A 232 29.87 4.25 6.00
CA GLN A 232 31.28 3.94 5.78
C GLN A 232 31.62 2.49 6.12
N GLU A 233 31.09 1.95 7.22
CA GLU A 233 31.31 0.56 7.60
C GLU A 233 30.63 -0.42 6.63
N LEU A 234 29.41 -0.10 6.18
CA LEU A 234 28.71 -0.87 5.14
C LEU A 234 29.50 -0.86 3.81
N ALA A 235 30.04 0.30 3.40
CA ALA A 235 30.87 0.42 2.20
C ALA A 235 32.19 -0.39 2.26
N LYS A 236 32.66 -0.74 3.48
CA LYS A 236 33.80 -1.67 3.67
C LYS A 236 33.39 -3.14 3.49
N GLY A 237 32.14 -3.42 3.13
CA GLY A 237 31.60 -4.77 2.91
C GLY A 237 31.16 -5.47 4.20
N LYS A 238 31.00 -4.74 5.31
CA LYS A 238 30.42 -5.29 6.55
C LYS A 238 28.90 -5.27 6.47
N SER A 239 28.25 -6.23 7.12
CA SER A 239 26.81 -6.15 7.39
C SER A 239 26.50 -5.40 8.69
N VAL A 240 25.25 -4.98 8.87
CA VAL A 240 24.80 -4.34 10.12
C VAL A 240 25.00 -5.29 11.31
N VAL A 241 24.78 -6.59 11.12
CA VAL A 241 25.01 -7.61 12.16
C VAL A 241 26.48 -7.68 12.57
N GLU A 242 27.42 -7.58 11.63
CA GLU A 242 28.85 -7.59 11.93
C GLU A 242 29.30 -6.32 12.66
N ILE A 243 28.74 -5.17 12.26
CA ILE A 243 28.96 -3.89 12.95
C ILE A 243 28.42 -3.98 14.38
N ALA A 244 27.20 -4.49 14.56
CA ALA A 244 26.57 -4.68 15.87
C ALA A 244 27.37 -5.61 16.78
N ALA A 245 27.82 -6.76 16.25
CA ALA A 245 28.65 -7.69 17.01
C ALA A 245 29.94 -7.03 17.51
N SER A 246 30.58 -6.17 16.70
CA SER A 246 31.78 -5.41 17.11
C SER A 246 31.52 -4.40 18.23
N LYS A 247 30.26 -4.04 18.46
CA LYS A 247 29.78 -3.13 19.50
C LYS A 247 29.15 -3.86 20.69
N ASN A 248 29.27 -5.21 20.76
CA ASN A 248 28.61 -6.07 21.74
C ASN A 248 27.07 -5.98 21.72
N VAL A 249 26.50 -5.69 20.55
CA VAL A 249 25.06 -5.68 20.31
C VAL A 249 24.69 -6.98 19.59
N SER A 250 23.71 -7.70 20.11
CA SER A 250 23.24 -8.94 19.50
C SER A 250 22.39 -8.68 18.26
N LYS A 251 22.33 -9.67 17.36
CA LYS A 251 21.47 -9.64 16.18
C LYS A 251 20.00 -9.34 16.54
N GLN A 252 19.48 -9.99 17.59
CA GLN A 252 18.09 -9.82 18.00
C GLN A 252 17.81 -8.37 18.45
N GLN A 253 18.73 -7.74 19.18
CA GLN A 253 18.55 -6.34 19.59
C GLN A 253 18.46 -5.38 18.40
N VAL A 254 19.18 -5.65 17.31
CA VAL A 254 19.08 -4.85 16.09
C VAL A 254 17.72 -5.07 15.43
N ILE A 255 17.26 -6.32 15.35
CA ILE A 255 15.94 -6.67 14.80
C ILE A 255 14.84 -5.95 15.57
N ASP A 256 14.85 -6.07 16.90
CA ASP A 256 13.81 -5.54 17.78
C ASP A 256 13.70 -4.01 17.66
N VAL A 257 14.84 -3.30 17.63
CA VAL A 257 14.86 -1.84 17.51
C VAL A 257 14.28 -1.39 16.17
N ILE A 258 14.77 -1.93 15.06
CA ILE A 258 14.30 -1.54 13.73
C ILE A 258 12.82 -1.91 13.57
N ALA A 259 12.42 -3.13 13.97
CA ALA A 259 11.03 -3.57 13.87
C ALA A 259 10.11 -2.65 14.67
N LYS A 260 10.49 -2.30 15.90
CA LYS A 260 9.71 -1.39 16.74
C LYS A 260 9.56 -0.01 16.12
N THR A 261 10.63 0.63 15.68
CA THR A 261 10.58 1.96 15.06
C THR A 261 9.67 1.97 13.82
N GLN A 262 9.77 0.94 12.98
CA GLN A 262 8.95 0.83 11.79
C GLN A 262 7.46 0.66 12.12
N VAL A 263 7.13 -0.18 13.12
CA VAL A 263 5.74 -0.38 13.56
C VAL A 263 5.19 0.87 14.24
N GLU A 264 5.96 1.55 15.08
CA GLU A 264 5.55 2.82 15.69
C GLU A 264 5.34 3.93 14.65
N GLY A 265 6.23 4.01 13.65
CA GLY A 265 6.06 4.92 12.51
C GLY A 265 4.79 4.63 11.72
N GLN A 266 4.50 3.35 11.47
CA GLN A 266 3.25 2.94 10.85
C GLN A 266 2.04 3.36 11.70
N ILE A 267 2.01 3.04 12.99
CA ILE A 267 0.91 3.41 13.91
C ILE A 267 0.71 4.93 13.93
N GLN A 268 1.79 5.71 13.98
CA GLN A 268 1.69 7.16 13.97
C GLN A 268 1.13 7.67 12.64
N GLY A 269 1.55 7.10 11.52
CA GLY A 269 0.98 7.38 10.21
C GLY A 269 -0.51 7.01 10.14
N GLU A 270 -0.93 5.91 10.75
CA GLU A 270 -2.34 5.50 10.85
C GLU A 270 -3.17 6.48 11.69
N ILE A 271 -2.63 6.93 12.84
CA ILE A 271 -3.25 7.94 13.70
C ILE A 271 -3.38 9.27 12.98
N ASN A 272 -2.34 9.67 12.24
CA ASN A 272 -2.31 10.91 11.49
C ASN A 272 -3.15 10.82 10.19
N GLY A 273 -3.62 9.65 9.79
CA GLY A 273 -4.29 9.42 8.51
C GLY A 273 -3.36 9.62 7.30
N GLU A 274 -2.07 9.37 7.46
CA GLU A 274 -1.02 9.40 6.42
C GLU A 274 -0.81 8.04 5.76
N VAL A 275 -1.20 6.96 6.43
CA VAL A 275 -1.29 5.60 5.87
C VAL A 275 -2.60 4.95 6.29
N PRO A 276 -3.15 3.98 5.53
CA PRO A 276 -4.35 3.26 5.95
C PRO A 276 -4.13 2.46 7.21
N LYS A 277 -5.18 2.31 8.02
CA LYS A 277 -5.15 1.49 9.22
C LYS A 277 -4.84 0.03 8.90
N SER A 278 -3.88 -0.52 9.63
CA SER A 278 -3.56 -1.93 9.59
C SER A 278 -4.69 -2.75 10.18
N ASN A 279 -4.95 -3.91 9.56
CA ASN A 279 -5.83 -4.92 10.15
C ASN A 279 -5.07 -5.83 11.15
N ARG A 280 -3.77 -5.57 11.39
CA ARG A 280 -2.92 -6.34 12.31
C ARG A 280 -2.69 -5.59 13.62
N SER A 281 -2.66 -6.33 14.71
CA SER A 281 -2.19 -5.87 16.01
C SER A 281 -0.70 -5.51 15.97
N ASN A 282 -0.24 -4.71 16.93
CA ASN A 282 1.16 -4.29 17.00
C ASN A 282 2.13 -5.48 17.08
N GLU A 283 1.78 -6.52 17.84
CA GLU A 283 2.60 -7.74 17.94
C GLU A 283 2.71 -8.47 16.59
N GLN A 284 1.65 -8.42 15.78
CA GLN A 284 1.59 -9.06 14.47
C GLN A 284 2.38 -8.27 13.42
N GLN A 285 2.35 -6.94 13.49
CA GLN A 285 3.17 -6.08 12.65
C GLN A 285 4.67 -6.29 12.93
N LEU A 286 5.06 -6.44 14.20
CA LEU A 286 6.44 -6.75 14.60
C LEU A 286 6.92 -8.07 13.98
N LYS A 287 6.14 -9.16 14.09
CA LYS A 287 6.52 -10.46 13.51
C LYS A 287 6.62 -10.43 12.00
N ALA A 288 5.75 -9.67 11.33
CA ALA A 288 5.73 -9.64 9.87
C ALA A 288 6.90 -8.86 9.26
N ILE A 289 7.42 -7.86 10.00
CA ILE A 289 8.55 -7.07 9.51
C ILE A 289 9.90 -7.76 9.76
N GLU A 290 9.98 -8.65 10.75
CA GLU A 290 11.20 -9.38 11.12
C GLU A 290 11.95 -10.03 9.93
N PRO A 291 11.32 -10.81 9.02
CA PRO A 291 12.03 -11.42 7.90
C PRO A 291 12.65 -10.38 6.96
N LYS A 292 11.99 -9.24 6.78
CA LYS A 292 12.49 -8.14 5.93
C LYS A 292 13.67 -7.44 6.59
N VAL A 293 13.56 -7.16 7.89
CA VAL A 293 14.67 -6.58 8.68
C VAL A 293 15.86 -7.52 8.66
N LEU A 294 15.64 -8.83 8.85
CA LEU A 294 16.70 -9.84 8.81
C LEU A 294 17.47 -9.81 7.48
N GLN A 295 16.77 -9.79 6.35
CA GLN A 295 17.40 -9.68 5.03
C GLN A 295 18.24 -8.42 4.88
N ILE A 296 17.76 -7.28 5.41
CA ILE A 296 18.46 -5.99 5.34
C ILE A 296 19.72 -6.03 6.20
N ILE A 297 19.62 -6.45 7.47
CA ILE A 297 20.76 -6.36 8.40
C ILE A 297 21.87 -7.35 8.10
N GLU A 298 21.55 -8.47 7.42
CA GLU A 298 22.52 -9.47 6.97
C GLU A 298 23.14 -9.13 5.61
N HIS A 299 22.56 -8.18 4.87
CA HIS A 299 23.09 -7.74 3.58
C HIS A 299 24.49 -7.12 3.72
N LYS A 300 25.33 -7.38 2.73
CA LYS A 300 26.68 -6.80 2.60
C LYS A 300 26.77 -6.09 1.27
N ASN A 301 27.31 -4.87 1.29
CA ASN A 301 27.55 -4.14 0.05
C ASN A 301 28.60 -4.82 -0.81
N GLU A 302 28.41 -4.67 -2.12
CA GLU A 302 29.46 -4.89 -3.09
C GLU A 302 30.69 -4.06 -2.69
N THR A 303 31.80 -4.75 -2.45
CA THR A 303 33.06 -4.04 -2.21
C THR A 303 33.52 -3.46 -3.54
N PRO A 304 33.93 -2.18 -3.61
CA PRO A 304 34.45 -1.62 -4.85
C PRO A 304 35.62 -2.50 -5.33
N SER A 305 35.42 -3.17 -6.47
CA SER A 305 36.47 -4.00 -7.06
C SER A 305 37.67 -3.10 -7.32
N LYS A 306 38.83 -3.44 -6.73
CA LYS A 306 40.09 -2.74 -6.99
C LYS A 306 40.40 -2.87 -8.49
N LYS A 307 40.09 -1.83 -9.27
CA LYS A 307 40.73 -1.60 -10.57
C LYS A 307 42.11 -1.02 -10.35
#